data_AF-A0A5M8RZ74-F1
#
_entry.id   AF-A0A5M8RZ74-F1
#
_cell.length_a   1.000
_cell.length_b   1.000
_cell.length_c   1.000
_cell.angle_alpha   90.00
_cell.angle_beta   90.00
_cell.angle_gamma   90.00
#
_symmetry.space_group_name_H-M   'P 1'
#
loop_
_entity.id
_entity.type
_entity.pdbx_description
1 polymer ?
#
loop_
_entity_poly.entity_id
_entity_poly.type
_entity_poly.pdbx_seq_one_letter_code
_entity_poly.pdbx_strand_id
1 'polypeptide(L)'
;MDNLSRAQNKENEIKIENLKGKFSGFEKHSLDAEKVLKETVEQFSDLINYHINNKSNPHAVTSEQVTIISDPSPYQDASYSGDKYPIGISSFHLLTGSVGYPSQYGECLNVKTTKYRFAQFFFHAGNRNDPRIYLRHWYPSTGWTEFITVPSASDVDSAFAEAKAYTDSHANQKNNPHSVTKAQIGLSNVDNVKQAAKTDFDKHESDNSRHITDNERNKWNAGQLYKITDDSGKIFYKGSAETTDYNALTQTGMYLIYNEGVNAPPAPSRVFLLVMSLGNTLVQIAWESYYGTQSFFRFRKSDSTTWTPWQTQETTVGAQEKADKVLNDAKAYTDTHAKNKIMHISDSERTQWNSGQLYKITGDNGNRSKLPDGTDLLTLSTGFYYAQGHLVQNNPAPNDSNWFNYDVVETGMGRKTFLVWRSSDNTLWHSTTHNDGVFKGWKKVLTDSDILATWNTVTLINGAKQDSTYPLKFSVVNNVLWLRGTFGSLPAIGTSVAKFANAPTQLVDLVVPTVGSYGTARFAYTPEGYLRYDGINANDPASVTRVSFNLGVPLW
;
A
#
# COMPACT_ATOMS: atom_id res chain seq x y z
N MET A 1 -81.05 -2.94 -197.59
CA MET A 1 -81.51 -3.04 -196.19
C MET A 1 -82.25 -1.80 -195.69
N ASP A 2 -82.23 -0.64 -196.36
CA ASP A 2 -82.50 0.61 -195.62
C ASP A 2 -83.91 1.21 -195.82
N ASN A 3 -84.50 1.71 -194.73
CA ASN A 3 -85.61 2.68 -194.56
C ASN A 3 -87.05 2.31 -194.09
N LEU A 4 -87.67 1.14 -194.29
CA LEU A 4 -89.07 0.94 -193.79
C LEU A 4 -89.23 0.51 -192.30
N SER A 5 -88.15 0.23 -191.59
CA SER A 5 -88.10 -0.12 -190.15
C SER A 5 -88.68 0.93 -189.17
N ARG A 6 -88.96 2.18 -189.57
CA ARG A 6 -89.13 3.28 -188.58
C ARG A 6 -90.56 3.71 -188.23
N ALA A 7 -91.57 3.56 -189.11
CA ALA A 7 -92.89 4.16 -188.86
C ALA A 7 -93.74 3.39 -187.84
N GLN A 8 -93.82 2.07 -187.97
CA GLN A 8 -94.73 1.28 -187.14
C GLN A 8 -94.25 1.15 -185.68
N ASN A 9 -92.93 1.21 -185.46
CA ASN A 9 -92.37 1.31 -184.10
C ASN A 9 -92.91 2.52 -183.32
N LYS A 10 -93.37 3.59 -183.98
CA LYS A 10 -93.89 4.80 -183.33
C LYS A 10 -95.35 4.69 -182.87
N GLU A 11 -96.18 3.90 -183.55
CA GLU A 11 -97.58 3.69 -183.13
C GLU A 11 -97.66 2.77 -181.88
N ASN A 12 -96.73 1.83 -181.76
CA ASN A 12 -96.55 1.01 -180.55
C ASN A 12 -96.15 1.86 -179.33
N GLU A 13 -95.32 2.89 -179.52
CA GLU A 13 -94.89 3.76 -178.41
C GLU A 13 -96.08 4.49 -177.74
N ILE A 14 -97.09 4.94 -178.50
CA ILE A 14 -98.22 5.72 -177.94
C ILE A 14 -99.16 4.86 -177.08
N LYS A 15 -99.50 3.64 -177.51
CA LYS A 15 -100.37 2.77 -176.69
C LYS A 15 -99.66 2.27 -175.43
N ILE A 16 -98.34 2.05 -175.51
CA ILE A 16 -97.50 1.77 -174.35
C ILE A 16 -97.57 2.91 -173.32
N GLU A 17 -97.74 4.16 -173.75
CA GLU A 17 -97.91 5.30 -172.83
C GLU A 17 -99.28 5.33 -172.12
N ASN A 18 -100.37 5.01 -172.82
CA ASN A 18 -101.71 4.96 -172.21
C ASN A 18 -101.86 3.83 -171.16
N LEU A 19 -101.16 2.71 -171.36
CA LEU A 19 -101.05 1.65 -170.35
C LEU A 19 -100.27 2.12 -169.11
N LYS A 20 -99.20 2.91 -169.29
CA LYS A 20 -98.41 3.46 -168.19
C LYS A 20 -99.22 4.40 -167.28
N GLY A 21 -100.13 5.20 -167.84
CA GLY A 21 -100.99 6.12 -167.07
C GLY A 21 -101.92 5.42 -166.08
N LYS A 22 -102.73 4.46 -166.54
CA LYS A 22 -103.69 3.73 -165.68
C LYS A 22 -103.01 2.82 -164.65
N PHE A 23 -101.85 2.25 -164.99
CA PHE A 23 -101.04 1.44 -164.07
C PHE A 23 -100.55 2.27 -162.88
N SER A 24 -100.10 3.51 -163.11
CA SER A 24 -99.61 4.39 -162.02
C SER A 24 -100.69 4.79 -160.99
N GLY A 25 -101.97 4.85 -161.39
CA GLY A 25 -103.07 5.26 -160.51
C GLY A 25 -103.46 4.21 -159.48
N PHE A 26 -103.54 2.94 -159.87
CA PHE A 26 -103.95 1.86 -158.97
C PHE A 26 -102.80 1.41 -158.05
N GLU A 27 -101.56 1.49 -158.54
CA GLU A 27 -100.33 1.31 -157.73
C GLU A 27 -100.33 2.22 -156.49
N LYS A 28 -100.77 3.47 -156.61
CA LYS A 28 -100.84 4.42 -155.48
C LYS A 28 -101.85 4.00 -154.40
N HIS A 29 -103.00 3.47 -154.79
CA HIS A 29 -104.04 3.06 -153.83
C HIS A 29 -103.68 1.74 -153.10
N SER A 30 -102.97 0.84 -153.79
CA SER A 30 -102.37 -0.34 -153.17
C SER A 30 -101.34 0.01 -152.09
N LEU A 31 -100.61 1.13 -152.24
CA LEU A 31 -99.59 1.55 -151.26
C LEU A 31 -100.17 2.25 -150.02
N ASP A 32 -101.25 3.03 -150.15
CA ASP A 32 -101.82 3.76 -149.00
C ASP A 32 -102.58 2.84 -148.03
N ALA A 33 -103.34 1.85 -148.53
CA ALA A 33 -104.05 0.88 -147.68
C ALA A 33 -103.09 -0.11 -146.98
N GLU A 34 -102.01 -0.52 -147.66
CA GLU A 34 -100.97 -1.37 -147.10
C GLU A 34 -100.19 -0.67 -145.98
N LYS A 35 -100.01 0.66 -146.08
CA LYS A 35 -99.30 1.45 -145.08
C LYS A 35 -100.04 1.53 -143.73
N VAL A 36 -101.36 1.76 -143.75
CA VAL A 36 -102.15 1.95 -142.51
C VAL A 36 -102.29 0.66 -141.68
N LEU A 37 -102.35 -0.51 -142.33
CA LEU A 37 -102.55 -1.80 -141.63
C LEU A 37 -101.23 -2.39 -141.08
N LYS A 38 -100.10 -2.14 -141.75
CA LYS A 38 -98.75 -2.47 -141.24
C LYS A 38 -98.44 -1.72 -139.95
N GLU A 39 -98.75 -0.42 -139.89
CA GLU A 39 -98.41 0.42 -138.73
C GLU A 39 -99.13 0.01 -137.43
N THR A 40 -100.34 -0.57 -137.48
CA THR A 40 -101.13 -0.87 -136.27
C THR A 40 -100.85 -2.25 -135.67
N VAL A 41 -100.49 -3.26 -136.48
CA VAL A 41 -100.21 -4.64 -136.02
C VAL A 41 -98.78 -4.79 -135.51
N GLU A 42 -97.83 -4.02 -136.07
CA GLU A 42 -96.47 -3.90 -135.54
C GLU A 42 -96.49 -3.48 -134.05
N GLN A 43 -97.29 -2.47 -133.68
CA GLN A 43 -97.33 -1.97 -132.30
C GLN A 43 -97.85 -2.97 -131.25
N PHE A 44 -98.87 -3.78 -131.56
CA PHE A 44 -99.44 -4.71 -130.56
C PHE A 44 -98.57 -5.97 -130.38
N SER A 45 -97.91 -6.43 -131.46
CA SER A 45 -96.99 -7.58 -131.43
C SER A 45 -95.69 -7.25 -130.68
N ASP A 46 -95.20 -6.02 -130.79
CA ASP A 46 -94.03 -5.51 -130.05
C ASP A 46 -94.21 -5.62 -128.51
N LEU A 47 -95.44 -5.41 -127.98
CA LEU A 47 -95.68 -5.43 -126.53
C LEU A 47 -95.73 -6.85 -125.92
N ILE A 48 -96.28 -7.84 -126.64
CA ILE A 48 -96.29 -9.25 -126.20
C ILE A 48 -94.89 -9.86 -126.29
N ASN A 49 -94.14 -9.52 -127.35
CA ASN A 49 -92.74 -9.87 -127.48
C ASN A 49 -91.90 -9.31 -126.31
N TYR A 50 -92.26 -8.16 -125.74
CA TYR A 50 -91.57 -7.63 -124.55
C TYR A 50 -91.74 -8.52 -123.30
N HIS A 51 -92.93 -9.05 -123.00
CA HIS A 51 -93.16 -9.86 -121.79
C HIS A 51 -92.59 -11.29 -121.90
N ILE A 52 -92.78 -11.99 -123.03
CA ILE A 52 -92.24 -13.35 -123.28
C ILE A 52 -90.70 -13.36 -123.28
N ASN A 53 -90.07 -12.27 -123.71
CA ASN A 53 -88.62 -12.16 -123.72
C ASN A 53 -88.02 -11.60 -122.42
N ASN A 54 -88.82 -11.28 -121.39
CA ASN A 54 -88.27 -10.84 -120.12
C ASN A 54 -87.73 -12.03 -119.30
N LYS A 55 -86.49 -12.42 -119.61
CA LYS A 55 -85.76 -13.52 -118.96
C LYS A 55 -85.25 -13.21 -117.54
N SER A 56 -85.55 -12.05 -116.96
CA SER A 56 -85.04 -11.68 -115.63
C SER A 56 -85.71 -12.42 -114.46
N ASN A 57 -86.64 -13.34 -114.71
CA ASN A 57 -87.22 -14.17 -113.66
C ASN A 57 -87.54 -15.61 -114.15
N PRO A 58 -86.68 -16.62 -113.89
CA PRO A 58 -86.99 -18.01 -114.20
C PRO A 58 -86.96 -18.95 -112.97
N HIS A 59 -87.95 -19.84 -112.86
CA HIS A 59 -88.00 -20.93 -111.88
C HIS A 59 -87.45 -22.26 -112.46
N ALA A 60 -86.80 -23.07 -111.61
CA ALA A 60 -86.37 -24.47 -111.84
C ALA A 60 -85.20 -24.75 -112.81
N VAL A 61 -84.12 -23.94 -112.75
CA VAL A 61 -82.87 -24.20 -113.49
C VAL A 61 -81.88 -25.09 -112.71
N THR A 62 -81.08 -25.92 -113.41
CA THR A 62 -80.04 -26.77 -112.81
C THR A 62 -78.69 -26.04 -112.71
N SER A 63 -77.79 -26.51 -111.84
CA SER A 63 -76.45 -25.90 -111.70
C SER A 63 -75.63 -25.91 -113.00
N GLU A 64 -75.84 -26.89 -113.89
CA GLU A 64 -75.23 -26.91 -115.23
C GLU A 64 -75.72 -25.72 -116.07
N GLN A 65 -77.02 -25.44 -116.07
CA GLN A 65 -77.59 -24.30 -116.81
C GLN A 65 -77.16 -22.94 -116.26
N VAL A 66 -76.82 -22.86 -114.97
CA VAL A 66 -76.48 -21.60 -114.30
C VAL A 66 -74.97 -21.34 -114.24
N THR A 67 -74.16 -22.40 -114.12
CA THR A 67 -72.73 -22.29 -113.80
C THR A 67 -71.85 -22.64 -115.00
N ILE A 68 -72.26 -23.59 -115.85
CA ILE A 68 -71.43 -24.01 -116.98
C ILE A 68 -71.64 -23.02 -118.12
N ILE A 69 -70.55 -22.47 -118.62
CA ILE A 69 -70.58 -21.68 -119.85
C ILE A 69 -70.85 -22.64 -121.00
N SER A 70 -72.07 -22.59 -121.54
CA SER A 70 -72.57 -23.55 -122.53
C SER A 70 -71.82 -23.52 -123.87
N ASP A 71 -71.30 -22.36 -124.27
CA ASP A 71 -70.37 -22.23 -125.40
C ASP A 71 -69.05 -21.63 -124.91
N PRO A 72 -68.04 -22.48 -124.65
CA PRO A 72 -66.78 -22.03 -124.07
C PRO A 72 -65.78 -21.54 -125.13
N SER A 73 -66.13 -21.51 -126.43
CA SER A 73 -65.21 -21.23 -127.53
C SER A 73 -64.43 -19.91 -127.43
N PRO A 74 -65.01 -18.78 -126.98
CA PRO A 74 -64.26 -17.52 -126.80
C PRO A 74 -63.22 -17.58 -125.68
N TYR A 75 -63.40 -18.47 -124.71
CA TYR A 75 -62.61 -18.53 -123.48
C TYR A 75 -61.43 -19.51 -123.59
N GLN A 76 -61.20 -20.10 -124.76
CA GLN A 76 -60.10 -21.05 -125.00
C GLN A 76 -58.73 -20.38 -125.09
N ASP A 77 -58.67 -19.05 -125.27
CA ASP A 77 -57.47 -18.25 -125.09
C ASP A 77 -57.47 -17.61 -123.70
N ALA A 78 -56.47 -17.93 -122.88
CA ALA A 78 -56.35 -17.42 -121.52
C ALA A 78 -56.14 -15.90 -121.45
N SER A 79 -55.77 -15.25 -122.55
CA SER A 79 -55.66 -13.79 -122.61
C SER A 79 -57.00 -13.10 -122.81
N TYR A 80 -58.07 -13.86 -123.11
CA TYR A 80 -59.40 -13.31 -123.35
C TYR A 80 -59.84 -12.44 -122.16
N SER A 81 -60.36 -11.26 -122.48
CA SER A 81 -60.55 -10.19 -121.49
C SER A 81 -61.47 -10.65 -120.37
N GLY A 82 -60.98 -10.53 -119.13
CA GLY A 82 -61.75 -10.87 -117.94
C GLY A 82 -63.05 -10.08 -117.80
N ASP A 83 -63.15 -8.91 -118.44
CA ASP A 83 -64.38 -8.09 -118.45
C ASP A 83 -65.53 -8.77 -119.19
N LYS A 84 -65.22 -9.63 -120.16
CA LYS A 84 -66.20 -10.37 -120.97
C LYS A 84 -66.73 -11.62 -120.28
N TYR A 85 -66.15 -12.03 -119.16
CA TYR A 85 -66.68 -13.15 -118.38
C TYR A 85 -67.92 -12.73 -117.59
N PRO A 86 -68.90 -13.65 -117.45
CA PRO A 86 -70.11 -13.40 -116.67
C PRO A 86 -69.79 -13.08 -115.21
N ILE A 87 -70.59 -12.22 -114.59
CA ILE A 87 -70.59 -12.04 -113.13
C ILE A 87 -71.25 -13.28 -112.51
N GLY A 88 -70.64 -13.82 -111.48
CA GLY A 88 -71.05 -15.03 -110.77
C GLY A 88 -69.92 -16.05 -110.69
N ILE A 89 -70.32 -17.28 -110.37
CA ILE A 89 -69.45 -18.44 -110.51
C ILE A 89 -69.73 -19.04 -111.88
N SER A 90 -68.67 -19.28 -112.65
CA SER A 90 -68.80 -19.97 -113.92
C SER A 90 -67.67 -20.96 -114.13
N SER A 91 -67.94 -22.09 -114.75
CA SER A 91 -66.92 -23.03 -115.17
C SER A 91 -66.97 -23.31 -116.67
N PHE A 92 -65.81 -23.68 -117.20
CA PHE A 92 -65.69 -24.21 -118.55
C PHE A 92 -64.47 -25.11 -118.64
N HIS A 93 -64.57 -26.12 -119.49
CA HIS A 93 -63.45 -26.96 -119.84
C HIS A 93 -62.68 -26.35 -121.02
N LEU A 94 -61.38 -26.65 -121.05
CA LEU A 94 -60.53 -26.35 -122.19
C LEU A 94 -60.66 -27.44 -123.25
N LEU A 95 -60.86 -27.01 -124.48
CA LEU A 95 -60.86 -27.80 -125.69
C LEU A 95 -59.46 -27.82 -126.31
N THR A 96 -59.21 -28.83 -127.14
CA THR A 96 -57.98 -28.98 -127.91
C THR A 96 -57.70 -27.72 -128.72
N GLY A 97 -56.53 -27.11 -128.51
CA GLY A 97 -56.11 -25.85 -129.15
C GLY A 97 -56.11 -24.63 -128.23
N SER A 98 -56.49 -24.78 -126.96
CA SER A 98 -56.41 -23.70 -125.96
C SER A 98 -54.99 -23.20 -125.72
N VAL A 99 -54.83 -21.89 -125.53
CA VAL A 99 -53.52 -21.22 -125.38
C VAL A 99 -53.45 -20.32 -124.15
N GLY A 100 -52.26 -20.13 -123.60
CA GLY A 100 -52.00 -19.22 -122.47
C GLY A 100 -52.38 -19.76 -121.08
N TYR A 101 -53.02 -20.92 -120.99
CA TYR A 101 -53.27 -21.62 -119.72
C TYR A 101 -52.05 -22.45 -119.31
N PRO A 102 -51.90 -22.83 -118.01
CA PRO A 102 -50.80 -23.67 -117.55
C PRO A 102 -50.71 -25.03 -118.27
N SER A 103 -51.81 -25.47 -118.89
CA SER A 103 -51.90 -26.66 -119.72
C SER A 103 -52.94 -26.47 -120.83
N GLN A 104 -52.74 -27.14 -121.98
CA GLN A 104 -53.68 -27.13 -123.11
C GLN A 104 -55.03 -27.81 -122.77
N TYR A 105 -55.04 -28.68 -121.75
CA TYR A 105 -56.24 -29.35 -121.25
C TYR A 105 -56.40 -29.09 -119.76
N GLY A 106 -57.63 -28.81 -119.34
CA GLY A 106 -57.99 -28.58 -117.95
C GLY A 106 -59.37 -27.96 -117.81
N GLU A 107 -59.69 -27.60 -116.57
CA GLU A 107 -60.94 -26.92 -116.22
C GLU A 107 -60.62 -25.58 -115.57
N CYS A 108 -61.35 -24.55 -116.00
CA CYS A 108 -61.28 -23.24 -115.39
C CYS A 108 -62.52 -23.01 -114.52
N LEU A 109 -62.28 -22.64 -113.27
CA LEU A 109 -63.30 -22.12 -112.38
C LEU A 109 -63.09 -20.63 -112.19
N ASN A 110 -64.11 -19.87 -112.55
CA ASN A 110 -64.12 -18.43 -112.41
C ASN A 110 -65.01 -18.03 -111.26
N VAL A 111 -64.50 -17.13 -110.43
CA VAL A 111 -65.27 -16.48 -109.39
C VAL A 111 -65.17 -14.98 -109.60
N LYS A 112 -66.24 -14.38 -110.14
CA LYS A 112 -66.30 -12.96 -110.46
C LYS A 112 -67.49 -12.32 -109.77
N THR A 113 -67.24 -11.58 -108.70
CA THR A 113 -68.33 -10.93 -107.94
C THR A 113 -68.61 -9.52 -108.45
N THR A 114 -67.58 -8.83 -108.95
CA THR A 114 -67.69 -7.50 -109.57
C THR A 114 -66.68 -7.40 -110.70
N LYS A 115 -66.74 -6.33 -111.50
CA LYS A 115 -65.71 -6.09 -112.54
C LYS A 115 -64.28 -5.97 -111.98
N TYR A 116 -64.10 -5.64 -110.69
CA TYR A 116 -62.79 -5.46 -110.05
C TYR A 116 -62.33 -6.65 -109.19
N ARG A 117 -63.15 -7.70 -109.11
CA ARG A 117 -62.93 -8.86 -108.25
C ARG A 117 -63.21 -10.10 -109.07
N PHE A 118 -62.18 -10.53 -109.77
CA PHE A 118 -62.22 -11.75 -110.57
C PHE A 118 -60.97 -12.58 -110.30
N ALA A 119 -61.18 -13.78 -109.77
CA ALA A 119 -60.19 -14.83 -109.65
C ALA A 119 -60.53 -15.98 -110.59
N GLN A 120 -59.50 -16.54 -111.23
CA GLN A 120 -59.61 -17.75 -112.02
C GLN A 120 -58.68 -18.81 -111.45
N PHE A 121 -59.27 -19.96 -111.17
CA PHE A 121 -58.56 -21.16 -110.81
C PHE A 121 -58.46 -22.05 -112.04
N PHE A 122 -57.26 -22.55 -112.27
CA PHE A 122 -56.99 -23.54 -113.28
C PHE A 122 -56.68 -24.88 -112.62
N PHE A 123 -57.42 -25.89 -113.04
CA PHE A 123 -57.24 -27.28 -112.65
C PHE A 123 -56.76 -28.06 -113.86
N HIS A 124 -55.70 -28.84 -113.67
CA HIS A 124 -55.26 -29.78 -114.69
C HIS A 124 -56.32 -30.83 -115.00
N ALA A 125 -56.34 -31.32 -116.25
CA ALA A 125 -57.16 -32.46 -116.60
C ALA A 125 -56.82 -33.67 -115.70
N GLY A 126 -57.85 -34.36 -115.21
CA GLY A 126 -57.70 -35.39 -114.17
C GLY A 126 -56.79 -36.57 -114.53
N ASN A 127 -56.45 -36.74 -115.81
CA ASN A 127 -55.53 -37.78 -116.29
C ASN A 127 -54.04 -37.38 -116.24
N ARG A 128 -53.69 -36.13 -115.87
CA ARG A 128 -52.31 -35.63 -115.95
C ARG A 128 -51.45 -35.91 -114.69
N ASN A 129 -52.02 -36.50 -113.63
CA ASN A 129 -51.33 -36.79 -112.36
C ASN A 129 -50.49 -35.61 -111.80
N ASP A 130 -50.89 -34.37 -112.11
CA ASP A 130 -50.31 -33.15 -111.56
C ASP A 130 -51.36 -32.49 -110.66
N PRO A 131 -51.24 -32.62 -109.33
CA PRO A 131 -52.26 -32.13 -108.40
C PRO A 131 -52.16 -30.61 -108.18
N ARG A 132 -51.22 -29.93 -108.83
CA ARG A 132 -51.01 -28.50 -108.62
C ARG A 132 -52.20 -27.70 -109.15
N ILE A 133 -52.69 -26.82 -108.30
CA ILE A 133 -53.73 -25.85 -108.61
C ILE A 133 -53.06 -24.51 -108.88
N TYR A 134 -53.51 -23.84 -109.94
CA TYR A 134 -53.01 -22.53 -110.31
C TYR A 134 -54.09 -21.49 -110.12
N LEU A 135 -53.69 -20.32 -109.64
CA LEU A 135 -54.57 -19.19 -109.39
C LEU A 135 -54.02 -17.98 -110.14
N ARG A 136 -54.93 -17.20 -110.72
CA ARG A 136 -54.64 -15.85 -111.19
C ARG A 136 -55.83 -14.92 -110.99
N HIS A 137 -55.61 -13.63 -111.13
CA HIS A 137 -56.63 -12.60 -110.97
C HIS A 137 -56.73 -11.72 -112.21
N TRP A 138 -57.92 -11.17 -112.46
CA TRP A 138 -58.14 -10.13 -113.46
C TRP A 138 -58.49 -8.81 -112.81
N TYR A 139 -57.91 -7.74 -113.37
CA TYR A 139 -58.31 -6.37 -113.06
C TYR A 139 -58.46 -5.55 -114.35
N PRO A 140 -59.57 -4.80 -114.57
CA PRO A 140 -59.89 -4.19 -115.87
C PRO A 140 -58.82 -3.26 -116.44
N SER A 141 -58.05 -2.58 -115.58
CA SER A 141 -57.02 -1.63 -116.02
C SER A 141 -55.67 -2.26 -116.33
N THR A 142 -55.37 -3.46 -115.83
CA THR A 142 -54.05 -4.10 -115.96
C THR A 142 -54.09 -5.45 -116.66
N GLY A 143 -55.25 -6.09 -116.73
CA GLY A 143 -55.44 -7.40 -117.32
C GLY A 143 -55.24 -8.55 -116.33
N TRP A 144 -54.86 -9.72 -116.87
CA TRP A 144 -54.60 -10.94 -116.11
C TRP A 144 -53.24 -10.88 -115.42
N THR A 145 -53.17 -11.32 -114.17
CA THR A 145 -51.89 -11.70 -113.56
C THR A 145 -51.40 -13.02 -114.15
N GLU A 146 -50.10 -13.26 -114.05
CA GLU A 146 -49.53 -14.59 -114.27
C GLU A 146 -50.17 -15.62 -113.33
N PHE A 147 -50.14 -16.88 -113.75
CA PHE A 147 -50.57 -18.00 -112.92
C PHE A 147 -49.56 -18.29 -111.82
N ILE A 148 -50.01 -18.31 -110.57
CA ILE A 148 -49.21 -18.75 -109.42
C ILE A 148 -49.67 -20.14 -108.96
N THR A 149 -48.71 -20.96 -108.54
CA THR A 149 -48.96 -22.29 -107.98
C THR A 149 -49.29 -22.17 -106.49
N VAL A 150 -50.30 -22.90 -106.02
CA VAL A 150 -50.53 -23.07 -104.58
C VAL A 150 -49.62 -24.20 -104.06
N PRO A 151 -48.66 -23.92 -103.15
CA PRO A 151 -47.66 -24.92 -102.72
C PRO A 151 -48.26 -26.01 -101.83
N SER A 152 -47.63 -27.18 -101.85
CA SER A 152 -47.96 -28.39 -101.08
C SER A 152 -46.96 -28.63 -99.94
N ALA A 153 -47.30 -29.53 -99.00
CA ALA A 153 -46.41 -29.87 -97.88
C ALA A 153 -45.02 -30.37 -98.33
N SER A 154 -44.95 -31.13 -99.43
CA SER A 154 -43.68 -31.61 -99.97
C SER A 154 -42.76 -30.49 -100.48
N ASP A 155 -43.30 -29.30 -100.77
CA ASP A 155 -42.51 -28.17 -101.25
C ASP A 155 -41.73 -27.46 -100.11
N VAL A 156 -42.01 -27.77 -98.83
CA VAL A 156 -41.40 -27.10 -97.65
C VAL A 156 -40.56 -28.01 -96.75
N ASP A 157 -40.63 -29.34 -96.91
CA ASP A 157 -39.97 -30.31 -96.01
C ASP A 157 -38.43 -30.19 -95.99
N SER A 158 -37.79 -29.89 -97.13
CA SER A 158 -36.33 -29.78 -97.21
C SER A 158 -35.77 -28.63 -96.38
N ALA A 159 -36.46 -27.48 -96.36
CA ALA A 159 -36.04 -26.31 -95.59
C ALA A 159 -36.14 -26.56 -94.07
N PHE A 160 -37.14 -27.35 -93.64
CA PHE A 160 -37.30 -27.72 -92.23
C PHE A 160 -36.19 -28.65 -91.74
N ALA A 161 -35.76 -29.61 -92.58
CA ALA A 161 -34.69 -30.55 -92.23
C ALA A 161 -33.34 -29.87 -92.00
N GLU A 162 -32.98 -28.88 -92.81
CA GLU A 162 -31.71 -28.15 -92.68
C GLU A 162 -31.64 -27.31 -91.40
N ALA A 163 -32.74 -26.62 -91.05
CA ALA A 163 -32.80 -25.81 -89.83
C ALA A 163 -32.58 -26.65 -88.56
N LYS A 164 -33.15 -27.86 -88.52
CA LYS A 164 -33.02 -28.77 -87.39
C LYS A 164 -31.56 -29.24 -87.17
N ALA A 165 -30.83 -29.55 -88.25
CA ALA A 165 -29.45 -30.04 -88.16
C ALA A 165 -28.51 -28.99 -87.53
N TYR A 166 -28.68 -27.71 -87.85
CA TYR A 166 -27.89 -26.63 -87.28
C TYR A 166 -28.11 -26.48 -85.77
N THR A 167 -29.37 -26.52 -85.32
CA THR A 167 -29.70 -26.38 -83.88
C THR A 167 -29.17 -27.52 -83.03
N ASP A 168 -29.21 -28.75 -83.54
CA ASP A 168 -28.69 -29.93 -82.81
C ASP A 168 -27.17 -29.88 -82.68
N SER A 169 -26.46 -29.35 -83.68
CA SER A 169 -25.00 -29.15 -83.62
C SER A 169 -24.62 -28.13 -82.53
N HIS A 170 -25.32 -27.00 -82.48
CA HIS A 170 -25.06 -25.95 -81.50
C HIS A 170 -25.31 -26.42 -80.06
N ALA A 171 -26.42 -27.14 -79.80
CA ALA A 171 -26.75 -27.66 -78.47
C ALA A 171 -25.70 -28.62 -77.89
N ASN A 172 -24.95 -29.32 -78.75
CA ASN A 172 -23.95 -30.32 -78.35
C ASN A 172 -22.52 -29.77 -78.22
N GLN A 173 -22.26 -28.50 -78.53
CA GLN A 173 -20.92 -27.90 -78.36
C GLN A 173 -20.61 -27.59 -76.89
N LYS A 174 -19.77 -28.44 -76.27
CA LYS A 174 -19.32 -28.28 -74.87
C LYS A 174 -17.96 -27.58 -74.72
N ASN A 175 -17.27 -27.31 -75.83
CA ASN A 175 -15.93 -26.73 -75.88
C ASN A 175 -15.89 -25.25 -76.29
N ASN A 176 -17.05 -24.59 -76.39
CA ASN A 176 -17.16 -23.18 -76.77
C ASN A 176 -17.52 -22.30 -75.56
N PRO A 177 -16.55 -21.85 -74.75
CA PRO A 177 -16.79 -20.76 -73.84
C PRO A 177 -16.93 -19.47 -74.67
N HIS A 178 -18.14 -18.92 -74.75
CA HIS A 178 -18.39 -17.62 -75.40
C HIS A 178 -17.68 -16.49 -74.66
N SER A 179 -16.38 -16.29 -74.89
CA SER A 179 -15.56 -15.19 -74.36
C SER A 179 -15.91 -14.77 -72.92
N VAL A 180 -16.20 -15.75 -72.05
CA VAL A 180 -16.71 -15.47 -70.71
C VAL A 180 -15.61 -14.80 -69.88
N THR A 181 -15.90 -13.61 -69.38
CA THR A 181 -14.98 -12.79 -68.58
C THR A 181 -15.03 -13.21 -67.11
N LYS A 182 -13.98 -12.89 -66.35
CA LYS A 182 -13.93 -13.13 -64.89
C LYS A 182 -15.13 -12.53 -64.15
N ALA A 183 -15.66 -11.40 -64.64
CA ALA A 183 -16.84 -10.77 -64.09
C ALA A 183 -18.11 -11.62 -64.26
N GLN A 184 -18.25 -12.31 -65.39
CA GLN A 184 -19.43 -13.13 -65.66
C GLN A 184 -19.52 -14.37 -64.74
N ILE A 185 -18.40 -14.81 -64.17
CA ILE A 185 -18.35 -15.95 -63.22
C ILE A 185 -18.07 -15.52 -61.77
N GLY A 186 -18.15 -14.22 -61.46
CA GLY A 186 -17.97 -13.69 -60.11
C GLY A 186 -16.53 -13.71 -59.58
N LEU A 187 -15.53 -13.84 -60.47
CA LEU A 187 -14.11 -13.94 -60.13
C LEU A 187 -13.32 -12.66 -60.48
N SER A 188 -13.98 -11.51 -60.62
CA SER A 188 -13.31 -10.23 -61.00
C SER A 188 -12.15 -9.84 -60.10
N ASN A 189 -12.24 -10.17 -58.81
CA ASN A 189 -11.23 -9.83 -57.79
C ASN A 189 -10.15 -10.91 -57.66
N VAL A 190 -10.24 -12.00 -58.42
CA VAL A 190 -9.27 -13.11 -58.35
C VAL A 190 -8.21 -12.92 -59.41
N ASP A 191 -6.95 -12.82 -58.99
CA ASP A 191 -5.79 -12.74 -59.88
C ASP A 191 -5.51 -14.09 -60.57
N ASN A 192 -4.99 -14.04 -61.80
CA ASN A 192 -4.56 -15.23 -62.54
C ASN A 192 -3.12 -15.62 -62.14
N VAL A 193 -2.95 -16.04 -60.90
CA VAL A 193 -1.67 -16.50 -60.35
C VAL A 193 -1.80 -17.95 -59.86
N LYS A 194 -0.67 -18.66 -59.77
CA LYS A 194 -0.64 -20.03 -59.27
C LYS A 194 -1.03 -20.03 -57.78
N GLN A 195 -2.26 -20.46 -57.49
CA GLN A 195 -2.74 -20.62 -56.12
C GLN A 195 -2.18 -21.91 -55.51
N ALA A 196 -1.87 -21.88 -54.22
CA ALA A 196 -1.54 -23.10 -53.47
C ALA A 196 -2.75 -24.04 -53.47
N ALA A 197 -2.51 -25.35 -53.51
CA ALA A 197 -3.58 -26.31 -53.29
C ALA A 197 -4.16 -26.11 -51.89
N LYS A 198 -5.46 -26.37 -51.70
CA LYS A 198 -6.09 -26.26 -50.37
C LYS A 198 -5.31 -27.06 -49.32
N THR A 199 -4.81 -28.24 -49.71
CA THR A 199 -3.96 -29.09 -48.86
C THR A 199 -2.68 -28.40 -48.38
N ASP A 200 -2.04 -27.61 -49.23
CA ASP A 200 -0.81 -26.89 -48.88
C ASP A 200 -1.13 -25.68 -47.97
N PHE A 201 -2.26 -25.02 -48.21
CA PHE A 201 -2.74 -23.94 -47.34
C PHE A 201 -3.10 -24.45 -45.95
N ASP A 202 -3.88 -25.52 -45.86
CA ASP A 202 -4.26 -26.15 -44.58
C ASP A 202 -3.01 -26.64 -43.83
N LYS A 203 -2.04 -27.23 -44.55
CA LYS A 203 -0.74 -27.63 -43.97
C LYS A 203 0.00 -26.43 -43.39
N HIS A 204 0.04 -25.31 -44.11
CA HIS A 204 0.65 -24.07 -43.62
C HIS A 204 -0.07 -23.50 -42.39
N GLU A 205 -1.40 -23.47 -42.38
CA GLU A 205 -2.20 -22.98 -41.24
C GLU A 205 -1.95 -23.82 -39.98
N SER A 206 -1.79 -25.14 -40.15
CA SER A 206 -1.48 -26.07 -39.05
C SER A 206 -0.01 -26.11 -38.62
N ASP A 207 0.87 -25.34 -39.26
CA ASP A 207 2.32 -25.37 -38.99
C ASP A 207 2.69 -24.53 -37.74
N ASN A 208 2.57 -25.16 -36.57
CA ASN A 208 2.95 -24.56 -35.27
C ASN A 208 4.46 -24.31 -35.11
N SER A 209 5.31 -24.73 -36.05
CA SER A 209 6.76 -24.44 -36.01
C SER A 209 7.05 -23.09 -36.68
N ARG A 210 6.31 -22.77 -37.74
CA ARG A 210 6.43 -21.50 -38.47
C ARG A 210 5.53 -20.39 -37.92
N HIS A 211 4.41 -20.74 -37.28
CA HIS A 211 3.54 -19.80 -36.58
C HIS A 211 3.83 -19.78 -35.09
N ILE A 212 3.71 -18.61 -34.48
CA ILE A 212 3.67 -18.49 -33.01
C ILE A 212 2.25 -18.74 -32.52
N THR A 213 2.12 -19.51 -31.46
CA THR A 213 0.84 -19.69 -30.77
C THR A 213 0.53 -18.50 -29.86
N ASP A 214 -0.74 -18.31 -29.52
CA ASP A 214 -1.14 -17.33 -28.49
C ASP A 214 -0.45 -17.60 -27.16
N ASN A 215 -0.20 -18.87 -26.83
CA ASN A 215 0.52 -19.27 -25.62
C ASN A 215 1.99 -18.80 -25.62
N GLU A 216 2.71 -18.96 -26.73
CA GLU A 216 4.08 -18.45 -26.88
C GLU A 216 4.13 -16.93 -26.83
N ARG A 217 3.19 -16.27 -27.50
CA ARG A 217 3.05 -14.81 -27.46
C ARG A 217 2.82 -14.31 -26.04
N ASN A 218 1.90 -14.94 -25.31
CA ASN A 218 1.62 -14.61 -23.91
C ASN A 218 2.85 -14.84 -23.02
N LYS A 219 3.56 -15.96 -23.21
CA LYS A 219 4.80 -16.27 -22.47
C LYS A 219 5.89 -15.22 -22.71
N TRP A 220 6.08 -14.77 -23.95
CA TRP A 220 7.08 -13.75 -24.28
C TRP A 220 6.66 -12.36 -23.80
N ASN A 221 5.39 -11.98 -23.97
CA ASN A 221 4.87 -10.69 -23.53
C ASN A 221 4.83 -10.55 -22.00
N ALA A 222 4.61 -11.65 -21.28
CA ALA A 222 4.69 -11.70 -19.81
C ALA A 222 6.12 -11.88 -19.29
N GLY A 223 7.09 -12.11 -20.18
CA GLY A 223 8.49 -12.30 -19.83
C GLY A 223 9.11 -11.04 -19.25
N GLN A 224 10.01 -11.21 -18.29
CA GLN A 224 10.79 -10.10 -17.77
C GLN A 224 11.78 -9.60 -18.83
N LEU A 225 11.63 -8.35 -19.27
CA LEU A 225 12.45 -7.75 -20.34
C LEU A 225 13.86 -7.36 -19.91
N TYR A 226 14.10 -7.28 -18.60
CA TYR A 226 15.39 -6.88 -18.03
C TYR A 226 16.01 -8.02 -17.23
N LYS A 227 17.25 -8.38 -17.55
CA LYS A 227 17.96 -9.47 -16.86
C LYS A 227 18.31 -9.05 -15.43
N ILE A 228 17.84 -9.81 -14.45
CA ILE A 228 18.28 -9.70 -13.03
C ILE A 228 19.34 -10.75 -12.66
N THR A 229 19.61 -11.70 -13.57
CA THR A 229 20.60 -12.79 -13.52
C THR A 229 21.28 -12.92 -14.88
N ASP A 230 22.36 -13.70 -14.97
CA ASP A 230 22.91 -14.17 -16.23
C ASP A 230 21.99 -15.15 -16.97
N ASP A 231 22.40 -15.55 -18.18
CA ASP A 231 21.62 -16.43 -19.07
C ASP A 231 21.48 -17.87 -18.58
N SER A 232 22.30 -18.27 -17.60
CA SER A 232 22.19 -19.57 -16.93
C SER A 232 21.28 -19.53 -15.70
N GLY A 233 20.70 -18.36 -15.39
CA GLY A 233 19.90 -18.13 -14.19
C GLY A 233 20.76 -17.90 -12.93
N LYS A 234 22.09 -17.82 -13.07
CA LYS A 234 22.98 -17.48 -11.95
C LYS A 234 23.03 -15.97 -11.79
N ILE A 235 23.25 -15.50 -10.57
CA ILE A 235 23.53 -14.09 -10.30
C ILE A 235 24.75 -13.61 -11.09
N PHE A 236 24.81 -12.32 -11.41
CA PHE A 236 25.92 -11.73 -12.13
C PHE A 236 27.21 -11.85 -11.33
N TYR A 237 28.16 -12.62 -11.85
CA TYR A 237 29.44 -12.83 -11.20
C TYR A 237 30.39 -11.66 -11.50
N LYS A 238 30.96 -11.06 -10.45
CA LYS A 238 32.07 -10.11 -10.51
C LYS A 238 33.32 -10.77 -9.95
N GLY A 239 34.26 -11.12 -10.82
CA GLY A 239 35.38 -12.01 -10.49
C GLY A 239 36.46 -11.36 -9.62
N SER A 240 37.38 -12.17 -9.09
CA SER A 240 38.53 -11.66 -8.31
C SER A 240 39.54 -10.85 -9.13
N ALA A 241 39.55 -11.00 -10.45
CA ALA A 241 40.48 -10.32 -11.35
C ALA A 241 40.02 -8.92 -11.77
N GLU A 242 38.78 -8.52 -11.45
CA GLU A 242 38.26 -7.18 -11.73
C GLU A 242 38.08 -6.35 -10.45
N THR A 243 37.98 -5.02 -10.60
CA THR A 243 37.62 -4.12 -9.51
C THR A 243 36.16 -3.68 -9.67
N THR A 244 35.31 -4.02 -8.71
CA THR A 244 33.89 -3.64 -8.74
C THR A 244 33.68 -2.34 -7.96
N ASP A 245 33.17 -1.30 -8.61
CA ASP A 245 32.62 -0.16 -7.87
C ASP A 245 31.16 -0.43 -7.52
N TYR A 246 30.86 -0.57 -6.22
CA TYR A 246 29.50 -0.76 -5.76
C TYR A 246 28.61 0.44 -6.12
N ASN A 247 29.16 1.65 -6.27
CA ASN A 247 28.40 2.82 -6.67
C ASN A 247 27.99 2.79 -8.15
N ALA A 248 28.67 2.00 -8.98
CA ALA A 248 28.34 1.83 -10.41
C ALA A 248 27.22 0.79 -10.62
N LEU A 249 26.99 -0.11 -9.66
CA LEU A 249 25.92 -1.12 -9.70
C LEU A 249 24.56 -0.50 -9.35
N THR A 250 23.97 0.16 -10.34
CA THR A 250 22.78 1.01 -10.16
C THR A 250 21.48 0.41 -10.74
N GLN A 251 21.61 -0.64 -11.55
CA GLN A 251 20.47 -1.33 -12.17
C GLN A 251 19.99 -2.46 -11.27
N THR A 252 18.69 -2.76 -11.32
CA THR A 252 18.12 -3.88 -10.57
C THR A 252 18.79 -5.19 -11.02
N GLY A 253 19.33 -5.93 -10.07
CA GLY A 253 20.06 -7.15 -10.35
C GLY A 253 20.60 -7.83 -9.10
N MET A 254 20.94 -9.11 -9.25
CA MET A 254 21.57 -9.92 -8.23
C MET A 254 23.02 -10.19 -8.64
N TYR A 255 23.97 -9.96 -7.75
CA TYR A 255 25.39 -10.05 -8.04
C TYR A 255 26.12 -10.91 -6.99
N LEU A 256 27.15 -11.62 -7.42
CA LEU A 256 28.20 -12.13 -6.53
C LEU A 256 29.45 -11.33 -6.78
N ILE A 257 29.89 -10.56 -5.80
CA ILE A 257 31.10 -9.75 -5.88
C ILE A 257 32.22 -10.49 -5.16
N TYR A 258 33.16 -11.00 -5.94
CA TYR A 258 34.27 -11.85 -5.49
C TYR A 258 35.60 -11.09 -5.51
N ASN A 259 35.56 -9.78 -5.30
CA ASN A 259 36.69 -8.89 -5.12
C ASN A 259 36.37 -7.92 -3.97
N GLU A 260 37.39 -7.24 -3.44
CA GLU A 260 37.23 -6.24 -2.38
C GLU A 260 36.29 -5.11 -2.82
N GLY A 261 36.34 -4.76 -4.10
CA GLY A 261 35.62 -3.64 -4.69
C GLY A 261 35.99 -2.29 -4.08
N VAL A 262 35.36 -1.22 -4.58
CA VAL A 262 35.41 0.12 -4.01
C VAL A 262 34.02 0.55 -3.58
N ASN A 263 33.93 1.40 -2.56
CA ASN A 263 32.67 1.77 -1.90
C ASN A 263 31.90 0.56 -1.31
N ALA A 264 32.63 -0.53 -1.03
CA ALA A 264 32.12 -1.77 -0.46
C ALA A 264 31.64 -1.58 1.00
N PRO A 265 30.82 -2.51 1.53
CA PRO A 265 30.50 -2.54 2.96
C PRO A 265 31.74 -2.78 3.83
N PRO A 266 31.70 -2.47 5.15
CA PRO A 266 32.84 -2.53 6.07
C PRO A 266 33.54 -3.89 6.28
N ALA A 267 33.11 -4.96 5.60
CA ALA A 267 33.75 -6.28 5.61
C ALA A 267 33.65 -6.91 4.20
N PRO A 268 34.69 -6.79 3.35
CA PRO A 268 34.58 -6.99 1.90
C PRO A 268 34.78 -8.44 1.42
N SER A 269 34.88 -9.42 2.30
CA SER A 269 35.17 -10.81 1.92
C SER A 269 33.97 -11.50 1.26
N ARG A 270 33.84 -11.30 -0.05
CA ARG A 270 32.85 -11.90 -0.95
C ARG A 270 31.41 -11.57 -0.56
N VAL A 271 30.70 -10.89 -1.44
CA VAL A 271 29.38 -10.35 -1.12
C VAL A 271 28.36 -10.80 -2.16
N PHE A 272 27.26 -11.39 -1.68
CA PHE A 272 26.03 -11.42 -2.47
C PHE A 272 25.37 -10.05 -2.36
N LEU A 273 25.18 -9.38 -3.49
CA LEU A 273 24.58 -8.04 -3.54
C LEU A 273 23.24 -8.11 -4.29
N LEU A 274 22.18 -7.65 -3.64
CA LEU A 274 20.92 -7.32 -4.29
C LEU A 274 20.84 -5.80 -4.50
N VAL A 275 20.64 -5.39 -5.74
CA VAL A 275 20.34 -4.00 -6.10
C VAL A 275 18.86 -3.93 -6.47
N MET A 276 18.10 -3.07 -5.81
CA MET A 276 16.71 -2.77 -6.17
C MET A 276 16.60 -1.30 -6.51
N SER A 277 16.40 -1.02 -7.81
CA SER A 277 16.45 0.33 -8.38
C SER A 277 15.06 0.83 -8.79
N LEU A 278 14.74 2.07 -8.41
CA LEU A 278 13.55 2.82 -8.81
C LEU A 278 14.00 4.19 -9.36
N GLY A 279 14.59 4.17 -10.57
CA GLY A 279 15.18 5.36 -11.18
C GLY A 279 16.47 5.78 -10.48
N ASN A 280 16.51 7.00 -9.93
CA ASN A 280 17.71 7.51 -9.24
C ASN A 280 17.86 6.96 -7.82
N THR A 281 16.75 6.61 -7.18
CA THR A 281 16.75 6.04 -5.82
C THR A 281 16.90 4.54 -5.92
N LEU A 282 17.82 3.97 -5.15
CA LEU A 282 17.99 2.53 -5.09
C LEU A 282 18.48 2.10 -3.71
N VAL A 283 18.24 0.83 -3.39
CA VAL A 283 18.81 0.17 -2.22
C VAL A 283 19.78 -0.91 -2.66
N GLN A 284 20.88 -1.01 -1.92
CA GLN A 284 21.82 -2.10 -2.00
C GLN A 284 21.76 -2.88 -0.71
N ILE A 285 21.55 -4.19 -0.82
CA ILE A 285 21.58 -5.13 0.31
C ILE A 285 22.69 -6.13 0.04
N ALA A 286 23.64 -6.20 0.95
CA ALA A 286 24.84 -7.00 0.86
C ALA A 286 24.82 -8.08 1.94
N TRP A 287 25.04 -9.34 1.55
CA TRP A 287 25.28 -10.44 2.47
C TRP A 287 26.72 -10.90 2.34
N GLU A 288 27.45 -10.87 3.45
CA GLU A 288 28.80 -11.41 3.53
C GLU A 288 28.73 -12.93 3.35
N SER A 289 29.51 -13.47 2.43
CA SER A 289 29.35 -14.85 1.97
C SER A 289 30.42 -15.80 2.49
N TYR A 290 31.50 -15.30 3.10
CA TYR A 290 32.60 -16.15 3.56
C TYR A 290 32.31 -16.74 4.93
N TYR A 291 31.85 -15.94 5.89
CA TYR A 291 31.43 -16.39 7.22
C TYR A 291 29.91 -16.46 7.38
N GLY A 292 29.15 -15.72 6.58
CA GLY A 292 27.69 -15.66 6.66
C GLY A 292 27.18 -14.94 7.91
N THR A 293 28.00 -14.08 8.54
CA THR A 293 27.70 -13.51 9.87
C THR A 293 27.11 -12.11 9.82
N GLN A 294 27.23 -11.43 8.67
CA GLN A 294 26.88 -10.02 8.55
C GLN A 294 26.11 -9.76 7.26
N SER A 295 25.09 -8.92 7.36
CA SER A 295 24.46 -8.28 6.21
C SER A 295 24.45 -6.78 6.40
N PHE A 296 24.45 -6.06 5.29
CA PHE A 296 24.50 -4.62 5.25
C PHE A 296 23.46 -4.09 4.28
N PHE A 297 23.00 -2.87 4.51
CA PHE A 297 22.19 -2.16 3.54
C PHE A 297 22.60 -0.70 3.45
N ARG A 298 22.34 -0.09 2.28
CA ARG A 298 22.46 1.36 2.08
C ARG A 298 21.53 1.81 0.97
N PHE A 299 21.32 3.12 0.90
CA PHE A 299 20.50 3.75 -0.12
C PHE A 299 21.31 4.75 -0.95
N ARG A 300 21.03 4.84 -2.25
CA ARG A 300 21.32 6.02 -3.05
C ARG A 300 20.11 6.94 -3.02
N LYS A 301 20.31 8.21 -2.74
CA LYS A 301 19.23 9.21 -2.72
C LYS A 301 18.76 9.54 -4.15
N SER A 302 17.63 10.22 -4.25
CA SER A 302 17.01 10.61 -5.54
C SER A 302 17.85 11.60 -6.37
N ASP A 303 18.87 12.21 -5.77
CA ASP A 303 19.81 13.15 -6.41
C ASP A 303 20.84 12.46 -7.33
N SER A 304 20.76 11.13 -7.48
CA SER A 304 21.65 10.32 -8.31
C SER A 304 23.14 10.39 -7.94
N THR A 305 23.52 10.93 -6.78
CA THR A 305 24.95 11.09 -6.45
C THR A 305 25.26 10.73 -5.01
N THR A 306 24.34 10.99 -4.08
CA THR A 306 24.58 10.77 -2.65
C THR A 306 24.24 9.35 -2.25
N TRP A 307 25.19 8.68 -1.60
CA TRP A 307 25.00 7.40 -0.93
C TRP A 307 24.92 7.58 0.58
N THR A 308 24.01 6.86 1.23
CA THR A 308 24.08 6.70 2.68
C THR A 308 25.28 5.82 3.04
N PRO A 309 25.86 5.98 4.24
CA PRO A 309 26.79 4.99 4.77
C PRO A 309 26.15 3.61 4.78
N TRP A 310 26.96 2.57 4.62
CA TRP A 310 26.54 1.19 4.88
C TRP A 310 26.09 1.05 6.32
N GLN A 311 24.93 0.44 6.53
CA GLN A 311 24.39 0.09 7.84
C GLN A 311 24.42 -1.42 7.99
N THR A 312 24.96 -1.92 9.11
CA THR A 312 24.91 -3.36 9.43
C THR A 312 23.50 -3.72 9.89
N GLN A 313 22.98 -4.83 9.39
CA GLN A 313 21.72 -5.39 9.86
C GLN A 313 21.99 -6.24 11.09
N GLU A 314 21.28 -5.96 12.19
CA GLU A 314 21.45 -6.67 13.46
C GLU A 314 21.06 -8.14 13.34
N THR A 315 21.85 -9.03 13.95
CA THR A 315 21.52 -10.46 14.07
C THR A 315 20.98 -10.77 15.46
N THR A 316 20.28 -11.90 15.63
CA THR A 316 19.83 -12.36 16.95
C THR A 316 21.01 -12.59 17.90
N VAL A 317 22.13 -13.11 17.38
CA VAL A 317 23.38 -13.29 18.13
C VAL A 317 23.96 -11.94 18.57
N GLY A 318 24.09 -10.97 17.65
CA GLY A 318 24.61 -9.64 17.99
C GLY A 318 23.73 -8.90 19.00
N ALA A 319 22.40 -9.03 18.89
CA ALA A 319 21.46 -8.48 19.87
C ALA A 319 21.62 -9.15 21.24
N GLN A 320 21.82 -10.47 21.29
CA GLN A 320 22.07 -11.20 22.52
C GLN A 320 23.41 -10.79 23.16
N GLU A 321 24.48 -10.66 22.39
CA GLU A 321 25.78 -10.18 22.88
C GLU A 321 25.67 -8.78 23.50
N LYS A 322 24.89 -7.88 22.88
CA LYS A 322 24.61 -6.55 23.45
C LYS A 322 23.80 -6.64 24.74
N ALA A 323 22.78 -7.49 24.80
CA ALA A 323 21.98 -7.70 26.01
C ALA A 323 22.81 -8.29 27.15
N ASP A 324 23.65 -9.28 26.85
CA ASP A 324 24.57 -9.91 27.80
C ASP A 324 25.60 -8.91 28.31
N LYS A 325 26.14 -8.06 27.44
CA LYS A 325 27.03 -6.97 27.84
C LYS A 325 26.35 -6.02 28.80
N VAL A 326 25.13 -5.56 28.50
CA VAL A 326 24.37 -4.66 29.38
C VAL A 326 24.09 -5.33 30.73
N LEU A 327 23.70 -6.61 30.73
CA LEU A 327 23.47 -7.37 31.95
C LEU A 327 24.73 -7.51 32.79
N ASN A 328 25.87 -7.79 32.16
CA ASN A 328 27.16 -7.92 32.84
C ASN A 328 27.65 -6.58 33.39
N ASP A 329 27.54 -5.50 32.62
CA ASP A 329 27.90 -4.15 33.08
C ASP A 329 27.02 -3.73 34.27
N ALA A 330 25.71 -4.01 34.21
CA ALA A 330 24.78 -3.74 35.32
C ALA A 330 25.14 -4.54 36.58
N LYS A 331 25.42 -5.84 36.44
CA LYS A 331 25.88 -6.70 37.55
C LYS A 331 27.19 -6.20 38.15
N ALA A 332 28.16 -5.83 37.31
CA ALA A 332 29.45 -5.31 37.77
C ALA A 332 29.27 -4.02 38.58
N TYR A 333 28.40 -3.13 38.12
CA TYR A 333 28.06 -1.90 38.85
C TYR A 333 27.42 -2.20 40.22
N THR A 334 26.40 -3.06 40.27
CA THR A 334 25.70 -3.40 41.52
C THR A 334 26.60 -4.11 42.51
N ASP A 335 27.44 -5.03 42.04
CA ASP A 335 28.39 -5.76 42.88
C ASP A 335 29.44 -4.82 43.48
N THR A 336 29.91 -3.85 42.70
CA THR A 336 30.84 -2.83 43.17
C THR A 336 30.21 -1.99 44.29
N HIS A 337 28.96 -1.55 44.10
CA HIS A 337 28.22 -0.81 45.12
C HIS A 337 27.98 -1.63 46.39
N ALA A 338 27.53 -2.88 46.25
CA ALA A 338 27.23 -3.76 47.39
C ALA A 338 28.49 -4.12 48.20
N LYS A 339 29.66 -4.25 47.55
CA LYS A 339 30.94 -4.54 48.20
C LYS A 339 31.58 -3.30 48.83
N ASN A 340 31.08 -2.09 48.56
CA ASN A 340 31.64 -0.86 49.08
C ASN A 340 31.27 -0.64 50.56
N LYS A 341 32.09 -1.20 51.44
CA LYS A 341 31.94 -1.08 52.90
C LYS A 341 32.10 0.35 53.45
N ILE A 342 32.58 1.31 52.66
CA ILE A 342 32.71 2.71 53.10
C ILE A 342 31.36 3.42 53.04
N MET A 343 30.52 3.06 52.07
CA MET A 343 29.20 3.71 51.88
C MET A 343 28.09 3.08 52.71
N HIS A 344 28.30 1.85 53.21
CA HIS A 344 27.31 1.10 53.98
C HIS A 344 27.72 1.05 55.45
N ILE A 345 26.75 1.28 56.33
CA ILE A 345 26.92 1.11 57.77
C ILE A 345 26.35 -0.24 58.20
N SER A 346 27.00 -0.88 59.17
CA SER A 346 26.50 -2.07 59.82
C SER A 346 25.62 -1.73 61.03
N ASP A 347 24.77 -2.69 61.43
CA ASP A 347 23.99 -2.57 62.66
C ASP A 347 24.87 -2.43 63.91
N SER A 348 26.08 -3.02 63.88
CA SER A 348 27.08 -2.88 64.94
C SER A 348 27.59 -1.44 65.05
N GLU A 349 28.00 -0.82 63.93
CA GLU A 349 28.44 0.58 63.90
C GLU A 349 27.33 1.52 64.37
N ARG A 350 26.08 1.29 63.93
CA ARG A 350 24.93 2.07 64.37
C ARG A 350 24.73 1.97 65.89
N THR A 351 24.84 0.77 66.45
CA THR A 351 24.69 0.54 67.90
C THR A 351 25.82 1.22 68.69
N GLN A 352 27.05 1.14 68.19
CA GLN A 352 28.20 1.80 68.79
C GLN A 352 28.05 3.33 68.79
N TRP A 353 27.68 3.93 67.65
CA TRP A 353 27.51 5.38 67.54
C TRP A 353 26.34 5.89 68.40
N ASN A 354 25.23 5.17 68.43
CA ASN A 354 24.06 5.53 69.25
C ASN A 354 24.34 5.44 70.76
N SER A 355 25.32 4.62 71.17
CA SER A 355 25.73 4.48 72.58
C SER A 355 26.89 5.41 72.95
N GLY A 356 27.35 6.24 72.01
CA GLY A 356 28.46 7.16 72.22
C GLY A 356 28.13 8.26 73.22
N GLN A 357 29.13 8.69 73.98
CA GLN A 357 29.01 9.84 74.86
C GLN A 357 28.87 11.13 74.03
N LEU A 358 27.74 11.84 74.19
CA LEU A 358 27.46 13.06 73.42
C LEU A 358 28.29 14.28 73.86
N TYR A 359 28.68 14.33 75.14
CA TYR A 359 29.46 15.44 75.71
C TYR A 359 30.76 14.91 76.27
N LYS A 360 31.88 15.47 75.80
CA LYS A 360 33.22 15.06 76.20
C LYS A 360 33.52 15.48 77.63
N ILE A 361 33.69 14.52 78.55
CA ILE A 361 34.09 14.77 79.95
C ILE A 361 35.53 14.35 80.26
N THR A 362 36.19 13.65 79.34
CA THR A 362 37.59 13.17 79.41
C THR A 362 38.34 13.52 78.12
N GLY A 363 39.66 13.36 78.11
CA GLY A 363 40.48 13.42 76.88
C GLY A 363 40.23 12.22 75.96
N ASP A 364 40.70 12.29 74.71
CA ASP A 364 40.48 11.24 73.68
C ASP A 364 41.11 9.88 74.04
N ASN A 365 42.04 9.87 74.99
CA ASN A 365 42.68 8.68 75.53
C ASN A 365 41.95 8.10 76.76
N GLY A 366 40.80 8.66 77.14
CA GLY A 366 40.05 8.28 78.35
C GLY A 366 40.60 8.86 79.66
N ASN A 367 41.68 9.66 79.62
CA ASN A 367 42.26 10.28 80.81
C ASN A 367 41.59 11.62 81.15
N ARG A 368 41.86 12.14 82.35
CA ARG A 368 41.51 13.52 82.73
C ARG A 368 42.15 14.52 81.77
N SER A 369 41.47 15.61 81.48
CA SER A 369 41.98 16.67 80.62
C SER A 369 42.95 17.58 81.37
N LYS A 370 44.17 17.77 80.84
CA LYS A 370 45.14 18.70 81.45
C LYS A 370 44.65 20.13 81.23
N LEU A 371 44.59 20.93 82.28
CA LEU A 371 44.27 22.35 82.13
C LEU A 371 45.51 23.13 81.64
N PRO A 372 45.33 24.07 80.69
CA PRO A 372 46.36 25.05 80.37
C PRO A 372 46.71 25.93 81.58
N ASP A 373 47.95 26.42 81.60
CA ASP A 373 48.40 27.36 82.63
C ASP A 373 47.57 28.65 82.57
N GLY A 374 47.22 29.19 83.73
CA GLY A 374 46.37 30.36 83.89
C GLY A 374 44.86 30.07 83.85
N THR A 375 44.44 28.83 83.62
CA THR A 375 43.00 28.49 83.57
C THR A 375 42.28 28.84 84.88
N ASP A 376 41.14 29.51 84.77
CA ASP A 376 40.23 29.73 85.90
C ASP A 376 39.30 28.53 86.09
N LEU A 377 39.46 27.84 87.23
CA LEU A 377 38.66 26.69 87.60
C LEU A 377 37.14 26.97 87.59
N LEU A 378 36.71 28.20 87.90
CA LEU A 378 35.27 28.54 87.99
C LEU A 378 34.60 28.63 86.60
N THR A 379 35.39 28.83 85.56
CA THR A 379 34.91 28.92 84.17
C THR A 379 34.76 27.56 83.50
N LEU A 380 35.31 26.50 84.07
CA LEU A 380 35.31 25.15 83.50
C LEU A 380 33.88 24.62 83.26
N SER A 381 33.65 24.03 82.10
CA SER A 381 32.44 23.26 81.82
C SER A 381 32.47 21.90 82.53
N THR A 382 31.40 21.12 82.36
CA THR A 382 31.37 19.74 82.89
C THR A 382 32.55 18.92 82.35
N GLY A 383 33.34 18.33 83.24
CA GLY A 383 34.47 17.49 82.86
C GLY A 383 35.36 17.09 84.03
N PHE A 384 36.27 16.17 83.75
CA PHE A 384 37.31 15.70 84.66
C PHE A 384 38.66 16.24 84.20
N TYR A 385 39.29 17.03 85.05
CA TYR A 385 40.49 17.78 84.73
C TYR A 385 41.62 17.48 85.73
N TYR A 386 42.84 17.90 85.37
CA TYR A 386 43.98 17.92 86.27
C TYR A 386 44.96 19.05 85.92
N ALA A 387 45.68 19.55 86.92
CA ALA A 387 46.73 20.56 86.76
C ALA A 387 47.59 20.65 88.02
N GLN A 388 48.73 21.31 87.94
CA GLN A 388 49.45 21.72 89.15
C GLN A 388 48.74 22.93 89.76
N GLY A 389 48.56 22.93 91.08
CA GLY A 389 47.72 23.93 91.77
C GLY A 389 48.19 25.37 91.55
N HIS A 390 49.50 25.60 91.53
CA HIS A 390 50.11 26.92 91.30
C HIS A 390 49.97 27.45 89.87
N LEU A 391 49.59 26.61 88.90
CA LEU A 391 49.44 27.00 87.50
C LEU A 391 48.00 27.39 87.14
N VAL A 392 47.03 27.25 88.06
CA VAL A 392 45.61 27.56 87.79
C VAL A 392 45.06 28.58 88.78
N GLN A 393 44.05 29.32 88.37
CA GLN A 393 43.40 30.32 89.20
C GLN A 393 42.28 29.68 90.04
N ASN A 394 41.98 30.28 91.20
CA ASN A 394 40.93 29.81 92.12
C ASN A 394 41.15 28.39 92.68
N ASN A 395 42.39 27.89 92.74
CA ASN A 395 42.73 26.62 93.41
C ASN A 395 42.44 26.69 94.93
N PRO A 396 41.90 25.62 95.57
CA PRO A 396 41.68 25.59 97.02
C PRO A 396 42.95 25.78 97.88
N ALA A 397 44.11 25.47 97.33
CA ALA A 397 45.41 25.72 97.97
C ALA A 397 46.26 26.61 97.04
N PRO A 398 46.13 27.95 97.13
CA PRO A 398 46.89 28.87 96.29
C PRO A 398 48.41 28.64 96.43
N ASN A 399 49.14 28.71 95.31
CA ASN A 399 50.60 28.52 95.22
C ASN A 399 51.11 27.08 95.51
N ASP A 400 50.24 26.08 95.63
CA ASP A 400 50.67 24.69 95.83
C ASP A 400 51.18 24.05 94.52
N SER A 401 52.45 23.63 94.48
CA SER A 401 53.06 23.01 93.29
C SER A 401 52.67 21.55 93.05
N ASN A 402 51.92 20.93 93.96
CA ASN A 402 51.41 19.57 93.79
C ASN A 402 50.37 19.47 92.67
N TRP A 403 50.13 18.25 92.23
CA TRP A 403 49.10 17.93 91.25
C TRP A 403 47.73 17.81 91.90
N PHE A 404 46.73 18.37 91.22
CA PHE A 404 45.34 18.34 91.63
C PHE A 404 44.48 17.77 90.52
N ASN A 405 43.44 17.07 90.93
CA ASN A 405 42.36 16.62 90.08
C ASN A 405 41.13 17.47 90.35
N TYR A 406 40.44 17.89 89.30
CA TYR A 406 39.25 18.74 89.39
C TYR A 406 38.09 18.06 88.66
N ASP A 407 37.05 17.69 89.38
CA ASP A 407 35.79 17.25 88.80
C ASP A 407 34.80 18.41 88.86
N VAL A 408 34.31 18.80 87.68
CA VAL A 408 33.35 19.89 87.53
C VAL A 408 32.10 19.33 86.89
N VAL A 409 30.94 19.60 87.49
CA VAL A 409 29.64 19.20 86.95
C VAL A 409 28.70 20.41 86.95
N GLU A 410 28.22 20.77 85.77
CA GLU A 410 27.20 21.80 85.60
C GLU A 410 25.81 21.18 85.83
N THR A 411 25.00 21.81 86.68
CA THR A 411 23.68 21.27 87.09
C THR A 411 22.53 22.13 86.55
N GLY A 412 22.80 22.94 85.52
CA GLY A 412 21.85 23.88 84.90
C GLY A 412 21.68 25.20 85.67
N MET A 413 21.15 26.22 84.99
CA MET A 413 20.93 27.57 85.55
C MET A 413 22.20 28.20 86.15
N GLY A 414 23.35 28.03 85.48
CA GLY A 414 24.64 28.58 85.94
C GLY A 414 25.27 27.88 87.15
N ARG A 415 24.64 26.82 87.69
CA ARG A 415 25.14 26.10 88.87
C ARG A 415 26.26 25.14 88.52
N LYS A 416 27.28 25.09 89.36
CA LYS A 416 28.41 24.16 89.23
C LYS A 416 28.75 23.50 90.55
N THR A 417 29.10 22.23 90.50
CA THR A 417 29.69 21.48 91.62
C THR A 417 31.15 21.24 91.31
N PHE A 418 32.01 21.50 92.30
CA PHE A 418 33.44 21.26 92.22
C PHE A 418 33.85 20.24 93.27
N LEU A 419 34.53 19.18 92.84
CA LEU A 419 35.21 18.25 93.71
C LEU A 419 36.69 18.24 93.33
N VAL A 420 37.56 18.60 94.25
CA VAL A 420 38.97 18.86 93.96
C VAL A 420 39.83 18.14 94.97
N TRP A 421 40.81 17.36 94.53
CA TRP A 421 41.74 16.73 95.45
C TRP A 421 43.17 16.83 94.99
N ARG A 422 44.06 17.03 95.97
CA ARG A 422 45.49 16.99 95.78
C ARG A 422 45.93 15.52 95.72
N SER A 423 46.62 15.15 94.65
CA SER A 423 46.92 13.75 94.38
C SER A 423 48.01 13.16 95.28
N SER A 424 48.83 14.00 95.91
CA SER A 424 49.97 13.55 96.72
C SER A 424 49.57 12.99 98.09
N ASP A 425 48.48 13.49 98.66
CA ASP A 425 48.02 13.13 100.02
C ASP A 425 46.52 12.91 100.12
N ASN A 426 45.80 12.94 98.99
CA ASN A 426 44.35 12.80 98.90
C ASN A 426 43.58 13.83 99.74
N THR A 427 44.16 15.00 100.04
CA THR A 427 43.37 16.07 100.64
C THR A 427 42.28 16.49 99.65
N LEU A 428 41.04 16.50 100.12
CA LEU A 428 39.85 16.78 99.32
C LEU A 428 39.23 18.12 99.72
N TRP A 429 38.80 18.87 98.72
CA TRP A 429 38.00 20.08 98.83
C TRP A 429 36.75 19.96 97.99
N HIS A 430 35.68 20.60 98.44
CA HIS A 430 34.47 20.74 97.66
C HIS A 430 33.97 22.18 97.71
N SER A 431 33.25 22.58 96.67
CA SER A 431 32.57 23.87 96.59
C SER A 431 31.45 23.82 95.55
N THR A 432 30.64 24.88 95.51
CA THR A 432 29.62 25.08 94.49
C THR A 432 29.62 26.52 93.99
N THR A 433 29.17 26.72 92.75
CA THR A 433 28.62 27.99 92.27
C THR A 433 27.09 27.86 92.30
N HIS A 434 26.41 28.78 92.96
CA HIS A 434 24.94 28.74 93.06
C HIS A 434 24.28 29.40 91.83
N ASN A 435 22.94 29.43 91.79
CA ASN A 435 22.17 29.92 90.64
C ASN A 435 22.26 31.45 90.44
N ASP A 436 22.80 32.15 91.44
CA ASP A 436 23.17 33.58 91.42
C ASP A 436 24.56 33.81 90.77
N GLY A 437 25.25 32.76 90.35
CA GLY A 437 26.61 32.82 89.82
C GLY A 437 27.69 33.00 90.90
N VAL A 438 27.34 32.96 92.18
CA VAL A 438 28.27 33.21 93.29
C VAL A 438 28.94 31.91 93.75
N PHE A 439 30.28 31.93 93.76
CA PHE A 439 31.10 30.86 94.30
C PHE A 439 31.04 30.83 95.84
N LYS A 440 30.76 29.66 96.44
CA LYS A 440 30.54 29.53 97.89
C LYS A 440 31.81 29.26 98.72
N GLY A 441 32.98 29.35 98.10
CA GLY A 441 34.27 29.16 98.76
C GLY A 441 34.63 27.70 99.00
N TRP A 442 35.92 27.42 99.04
CA TRP A 442 36.42 26.05 99.24
C TRP A 442 36.21 25.55 100.67
N LYS A 443 35.71 24.32 100.80
CA LYS A 443 35.61 23.60 102.08
C LYS A 443 36.51 22.37 102.02
N LYS A 444 37.51 22.32 102.90
CA LYS A 444 38.38 21.15 103.07
C LYS A 444 37.61 20.06 103.81
N VAL A 445 37.65 18.84 103.31
CA VAL A 445 37.15 17.65 103.99
C VAL A 445 38.25 17.14 104.93
N LEU A 446 37.90 16.98 106.21
CA LEU A 446 38.79 16.40 107.22
C LEU A 446 38.57 14.89 107.28
N THR A 447 39.65 14.15 107.45
CA THR A 447 39.67 12.70 107.70
C THR A 447 39.83 12.40 109.19
N ASP A 448 39.59 11.16 109.60
CA ASP A 448 39.83 10.73 110.98
C ASP A 448 41.29 11.01 111.40
N SER A 449 42.27 10.79 110.52
CA SER A 449 43.67 11.11 110.81
C SER A 449 43.94 12.59 111.03
N ASP A 450 43.18 13.48 110.40
CA ASP A 450 43.32 14.94 110.59
C ASP A 450 42.84 15.39 111.97
N ILE A 451 41.99 14.60 112.64
CA ILE A 451 41.41 14.91 113.95
C ILE A 451 41.90 13.99 115.08
N LEU A 452 42.76 13.01 114.79
CA LEU A 452 43.36 12.13 115.78
C LEU A 452 44.43 12.84 116.62
N ALA A 453 44.31 12.72 117.94
CA ALA A 453 45.30 13.27 118.87
C ALA A 453 46.64 12.52 118.78
N THR A 454 47.69 13.22 118.34
CA THR A 454 49.07 12.74 118.45
C THR A 454 49.64 13.14 119.82
N TRP A 455 49.93 12.15 120.67
CA TRP A 455 50.38 12.39 122.05
C TRP A 455 51.89 12.57 122.14
N ASN A 456 52.32 13.78 122.49
CA ASN A 456 53.70 14.17 122.73
C ASN A 456 54.00 14.16 124.23
N THR A 457 55.23 13.83 124.64
CA THR A 457 55.63 13.93 126.05
C THR A 457 55.85 15.40 126.44
N VAL A 458 55.37 15.80 127.62
CA VAL A 458 55.60 17.16 128.14
C VAL A 458 57.02 17.28 128.69
N THR A 459 57.74 18.32 128.31
CA THR A 459 59.00 18.67 128.98
C THR A 459 58.70 19.40 130.28
N LEU A 460 59.01 18.77 131.40
CA LEU A 460 58.88 19.38 132.71
C LEU A 460 60.09 20.28 133.02
N ILE A 461 59.83 21.39 133.69
CA ILE A 461 60.83 22.40 134.05
C ILE A 461 60.82 22.66 135.57
N ASN A 462 61.78 23.43 136.07
CA ASN A 462 61.84 23.90 137.46
C ASN A 462 61.73 22.79 138.52
N GLY A 463 62.34 21.62 138.26
CA GLY A 463 62.47 20.53 139.22
C GLY A 463 61.32 19.52 139.25
N ALA A 464 60.24 19.72 138.48
CA ALA A 464 59.18 18.72 138.33
C ALA A 464 59.70 17.48 137.57
N LYS A 465 59.35 16.28 138.06
CA LYS A 465 59.81 15.00 137.49
C LYS A 465 58.65 14.18 136.93
N GLN A 466 58.89 13.56 135.78
CA GLN A 466 57.92 12.71 135.11
C GLN A 466 57.60 11.46 135.94
N ASP A 467 56.35 11.01 135.89
CA ASP A 467 56.00 9.67 136.36
C ASP A 467 56.45 8.64 135.32
N SER A 468 57.16 7.59 135.76
CA SER A 468 57.73 6.58 134.86
C SER A 468 56.68 5.72 134.16
N THR A 469 55.50 5.56 134.77
CA THR A 469 54.44 4.67 134.29
C THR A 469 53.37 5.44 133.51
N TYR A 470 53.05 6.65 133.95
CA TYR A 470 52.06 7.52 133.32
C TYR A 470 52.63 8.92 133.13
N PRO A 471 53.58 9.13 132.21
CA PRO A 471 54.17 10.46 132.00
C PRO A 471 53.13 11.46 131.53
N LEU A 472 53.30 12.72 131.91
CA LEU A 472 52.46 13.81 131.40
C LEU A 472 52.72 13.98 129.91
N LYS A 473 51.65 13.88 129.12
CA LYS A 473 51.62 14.02 127.67
C LYS A 473 50.62 15.08 127.26
N PHE A 474 50.84 15.65 126.08
CA PHE A 474 49.95 16.61 125.48
C PHE A 474 49.69 16.32 124.00
N SER A 475 48.55 16.77 123.51
CA SER A 475 48.23 16.80 122.09
C SER A 475 47.52 18.11 121.77
N VAL A 476 47.79 18.70 120.62
CA VAL A 476 47.07 19.89 120.17
C VAL A 476 46.33 19.51 118.90
N VAL A 477 45.00 19.44 119.00
CA VAL A 477 44.13 19.13 117.87
C VAL A 477 42.83 19.93 118.01
N ASN A 478 42.30 20.43 116.88
CA ASN A 478 41.09 21.24 116.83
C ASN A 478 41.10 22.45 117.79
N ASN A 479 42.25 23.12 117.91
CA ASN A 479 42.44 24.30 118.77
C ASN A 479 42.19 24.03 120.27
N VAL A 480 42.42 22.79 120.71
CA VAL A 480 42.39 22.35 122.11
C VAL A 480 43.71 21.69 122.46
N LEU A 481 44.33 22.12 123.56
CA LEU A 481 45.45 21.45 124.20
C LEU A 481 44.92 20.35 125.12
N TRP A 482 45.01 19.11 124.67
CA TRP A 482 44.69 17.94 125.46
C TRP A 482 45.87 17.58 126.35
N LEU A 483 45.63 17.45 127.66
CA LEU A 483 46.60 17.02 128.66
C LEU A 483 46.18 15.68 129.25
N ARG A 484 47.09 14.71 129.28
CA ARG A 484 46.86 13.42 129.93
C ARG A 484 48.07 12.92 130.68
N GLY A 485 47.87 12.04 131.65
CA GLY A 485 48.95 11.39 132.39
C GLY A 485 49.25 12.13 133.67
N THR A 486 50.43 11.90 134.23
CA THR A 486 50.76 12.29 135.59
C THR A 486 52.21 12.77 135.69
N PHE A 487 52.49 13.56 136.72
CA PHE A 487 53.87 13.81 137.14
C PHE A 487 53.91 13.91 138.66
N GLY A 488 55.09 13.67 139.22
CA GLY A 488 55.30 13.34 140.64
C GLY A 488 55.24 14.55 141.58
N SER A 489 56.20 14.62 142.51
CA SER A 489 56.24 15.60 143.61
C SER A 489 56.00 17.03 143.13
N LEU A 490 54.98 17.66 143.69
CA LEU A 490 54.58 19.03 143.34
C LEU A 490 55.63 20.04 143.83
N PRO A 491 56.01 21.03 143.02
CA PRO A 491 56.96 22.07 143.43
C PRO A 491 56.30 23.07 144.41
N ALA A 492 57.06 24.10 144.83
CA ALA A 492 56.48 25.20 145.58
C ALA A 492 55.34 25.90 144.80
N ILE A 493 54.34 26.39 145.52
CA ILE A 493 53.23 27.17 144.94
C ILE A 493 53.78 28.36 144.15
N GLY A 494 53.23 28.59 142.95
CA GLY A 494 53.67 29.62 142.01
C GLY A 494 54.73 29.15 141.01
N THR A 495 55.17 27.89 141.07
CA THR A 495 56.21 27.37 140.16
C THR A 495 55.60 26.89 138.83
N SER A 496 56.15 27.35 137.70
CA SER A 496 55.83 26.79 136.38
C SER A 496 56.45 25.41 136.20
N VAL A 497 55.63 24.40 135.91
CA VAL A 497 56.03 23.00 135.76
C VAL A 497 56.24 22.58 134.31
N ALA A 498 55.63 23.28 133.35
CA ALA A 498 55.82 23.03 131.92
C ALA A 498 55.59 24.32 131.12
N LYS A 499 56.10 24.34 129.89
CA LYS A 499 55.82 25.38 128.89
C LYS A 499 55.41 24.73 127.58
N PHE A 500 54.32 25.21 127.00
CA PHE A 500 53.81 24.75 125.70
C PHE A 500 53.89 25.90 124.69
N ALA A 501 54.04 25.56 123.41
CA ALA A 501 54.07 26.56 122.34
C ALA A 501 52.68 27.16 122.05
N ASN A 502 51.62 26.39 122.30
CA ASN A 502 50.24 26.78 122.03
C ASN A 502 49.58 27.38 123.27
N ALA A 503 49.62 28.70 123.42
CA ALA A 503 49.05 29.38 124.57
C ALA A 503 47.54 29.68 124.40
N PRO A 504 46.77 29.73 125.50
CA PRO A 504 45.37 30.16 125.46
C PRO A 504 45.30 31.69 125.34
N THR A 505 44.16 32.21 124.88
CA THR A 505 43.93 33.68 124.78
C THR A 505 43.76 34.36 126.13
N GLN A 506 43.53 33.59 127.20
CA GLN A 506 43.35 34.05 128.58
C GLN A 506 43.90 33.03 129.58
N LEU A 507 44.10 33.44 130.83
CA LEU A 507 44.50 32.51 131.90
C LEU A 507 43.40 31.47 132.15
N VAL A 508 43.77 30.19 132.11
CA VAL A 508 42.85 29.07 132.37
C VAL A 508 43.20 28.38 133.68
N ASP A 509 42.27 28.38 134.62
CA ASP A 509 42.38 27.60 135.85
C ASP A 509 42.05 26.13 135.60
N LEU A 510 42.96 25.25 136.01
CA LEU A 510 42.86 23.80 135.89
C LEU A 510 42.82 23.18 137.28
N VAL A 511 41.86 22.29 137.52
CA VAL A 511 41.79 21.49 138.75
C VAL A 511 41.98 20.03 138.38
N VAL A 512 42.97 19.39 138.99
CA VAL A 512 43.32 18.00 138.71
C VAL A 512 43.31 17.15 139.99
N PRO A 513 42.88 15.88 139.94
CA PRO A 513 42.90 15.01 141.11
C PRO A 513 44.32 14.67 141.58
N THR A 514 44.48 14.51 142.88
CA THR A 514 45.69 13.99 143.52
C THR A 514 45.63 12.45 143.61
N VAL A 515 46.79 11.80 143.63
CA VAL A 515 46.93 10.35 143.78
C VAL A 515 47.79 10.06 145.00
N GLY A 516 47.43 9.04 145.79
CA GLY A 516 48.05 8.70 147.08
C GLY A 516 47.21 9.18 148.28
N SER A 517 46.67 10.39 148.21
CA SER A 517 45.64 10.91 149.12
C SER A 517 44.52 11.57 148.32
N TYR A 518 43.28 11.45 148.79
CA TYR A 518 42.11 12.05 148.14
C TYR A 518 42.17 13.58 148.24
N GLY A 519 42.04 14.26 147.10
CA GLY A 519 42.20 15.70 146.99
C GLY A 519 42.28 16.21 145.56
N THR A 520 42.59 17.49 145.42
CA THR A 520 42.81 18.17 144.14
C THR A 520 44.00 19.12 144.20
N ALA A 521 44.66 19.30 143.06
CA ALA A 521 45.68 20.31 142.83
C ALA A 521 45.19 21.31 141.80
N ARG A 522 45.45 22.60 142.04
CA ARG A 522 45.15 23.69 141.12
C ARG A 522 46.39 24.05 140.32
N PHE A 523 46.20 24.21 139.02
CA PHE A 523 47.18 24.75 138.09
C PHE A 523 46.56 25.92 137.35
N ALA A 524 47.40 26.85 136.88
CA ALA A 524 47.00 27.90 135.95
C ALA A 524 47.77 27.71 134.64
N TYR A 525 47.05 27.69 133.53
CA TYR A 525 47.62 27.75 132.20
C TYR A 525 47.57 29.19 131.69
N THR A 526 48.74 29.81 131.58
CA THR A 526 48.89 31.25 131.37
C THR A 526 48.87 31.62 129.87
N PRO A 527 48.52 32.86 129.50
CA PRO A 527 48.57 33.35 128.11
C PRO A 527 49.97 33.29 127.46
N GLU A 528 51.03 33.13 128.26
CA GLU A 528 52.40 32.96 127.78
C GLU A 528 52.78 31.47 127.57
N GLY A 529 51.83 30.56 127.78
CA GLY A 529 51.99 29.12 127.57
C GLY A 529 52.64 28.37 128.74
N TYR A 530 52.72 28.97 129.93
CA TYR A 530 53.21 28.27 131.13
C TYR A 530 52.07 27.56 131.86
N LEU A 531 52.30 26.29 132.23
CA LEU A 531 51.50 25.56 133.20
C LEU A 531 52.13 25.76 134.57
N ARG A 532 51.47 26.52 135.44
CA ARG A 532 51.93 26.89 136.79
C ARG A 532 51.14 26.15 137.85
N TYR A 533 51.83 25.64 138.86
CA TYR A 533 51.22 25.00 140.01
C TYR A 533 50.82 26.04 141.06
N ASP A 534 49.53 26.11 141.40
CA ASP A 534 48.95 27.18 142.23
C ASP A 534 48.47 26.68 143.60
N GLY A 535 48.50 25.37 143.88
CA GLY A 535 48.25 24.82 145.21
C GLY A 535 47.61 23.44 145.23
N ILE A 536 47.52 22.84 146.41
CA ILE A 536 46.92 21.53 146.65
C ILE A 536 46.00 21.56 147.86
N ASN A 537 44.90 20.85 147.77
CA ASN A 537 44.02 20.53 148.88
C ASN A 537 43.75 19.03 148.89
N ALA A 538 44.32 18.31 149.85
CA ALA A 538 44.18 16.87 150.01
C ALA A 538 44.01 16.50 151.48
N ASN A 539 43.35 15.38 151.77
CA ASN A 539 43.11 14.90 153.15
C ASN A 539 44.41 14.72 153.94
N ASP A 540 45.47 14.29 153.25
CA ASP A 540 46.84 14.26 153.74
C ASP A 540 47.79 14.66 152.59
N PRO A 541 48.22 15.93 152.53
CA PRO A 541 49.10 16.42 151.47
C PRO A 541 50.46 15.70 151.41
N ALA A 542 50.96 15.18 152.54
CA ALA A 542 52.25 14.48 152.59
C ALA A 542 52.19 13.10 151.92
N SER A 543 51.00 12.51 151.84
CA SER A 543 50.76 11.21 151.19
C SER A 543 50.46 11.32 149.69
N VAL A 544 50.49 12.52 149.09
CA VAL A 544 50.26 12.69 147.64
C VAL A 544 51.53 12.36 146.86
N THR A 545 51.44 11.34 146.03
CA THR A 545 52.58 10.83 145.26
C THR A 545 52.66 11.43 143.85
N ARG A 546 51.52 11.83 143.27
CA ARG A 546 51.43 12.48 141.95
C ARG A 546 50.08 13.17 141.73
N VAL A 547 49.99 13.98 140.68
CA VAL A 547 48.74 14.56 140.18
C VAL A 547 48.39 14.02 138.80
N SER A 548 47.10 13.89 138.49
CA SER A 548 46.63 13.26 137.26
C SER A 548 45.83 14.18 136.36
N PHE A 549 46.30 14.36 135.13
CA PHE A 549 45.67 15.12 134.08
C PHE A 549 44.90 14.18 133.16
N ASN A 550 43.68 14.58 132.81
CA ASN A 550 42.89 14.00 131.72
C ASN A 550 41.82 15.01 131.29
N LEU A 551 42.26 16.09 130.66
CA LEU A 551 41.41 17.25 130.34
C LEU A 551 41.84 17.90 129.02
N GLY A 552 40.92 18.63 128.40
CA GLY A 552 41.20 19.49 127.25
C GLY A 552 41.15 20.96 127.65
N VAL A 553 42.12 21.75 127.19
CA VAL A 553 42.20 23.19 127.42
C VAL A 553 41.94 23.90 126.10
N PRO A 554 40.78 24.57 125.91
CA PRO A 554 40.54 25.40 124.75
C PRO A 554 41.60 26.50 124.63
N LEU A 555 42.09 26.71 123.42
CA LEU A 555 43.13 27.71 123.13
C LEU A 555 42.58 29.04 122.58
N TRP A 556 41.26 29.12 122.33
CA TRP A 556 40.57 30.29 121.79
C TRP A 556 39.96 31.18 122.85
#